data_AF-A0A7C7DN86-F1
#
_entry.id   AF-A0A7C7DN86-F1
#
_cell.length_a   1.000
_cell.length_b   1.000
_cell.length_c   1.000
_cell.angle_alpha   90.00
_cell.angle_beta   90.00
_cell.angle_gamma   90.00
#
_symmetry.space_group_name_H-M   'P 1'
#
loop_
_entity.id
_entity.type
_entity.pdbx_description
1 polymer ?
#
loop_
_entity_poly.entity_id
_entity_poly.type
_entity_poly.pdbx_seq_one_letter_code
_entity_poly.pdbx_strand_id
1 'polypeptide(L)'
;MRDVIRYGVVLALICTVAAGVLAYVNDITEEKIAAQKALEEERALAGALPGATDFKDKTADISNLLSRPEFNLVKGYYLGYSGDRLVGA
;
A
#
# COMPACT_ATOMS: atom_id res chain seq x y z
N MET A 1 -6.59 -24.72 -39.97
CA MET A 1 -7.28 -23.76 -39.09
C MET A 1 -7.78 -24.40 -37.79
N ARG A 2 -8.32 -25.63 -37.82
CA ARG A 2 -8.87 -26.33 -36.65
C ARG A 2 -7.83 -26.56 -35.53
N ASP A 3 -6.59 -26.85 -35.89
CA ASP A 3 -5.51 -27.07 -34.92
C ASP A 3 -5.04 -25.78 -34.23
N VAL A 4 -5.00 -24.66 -34.95
CA VAL A 4 -4.66 -23.34 -34.39
C VAL A 4 -5.67 -22.95 -33.31
N ILE A 5 -6.96 -23.15 -33.57
CA ILE A 5 -8.03 -22.90 -32.59
C ILE A 5 -7.88 -23.83 -31.38
N ARG A 6 -7.59 -25.11 -31.62
CA ARG A 6 -7.40 -26.10 -30.55
C ARG A 6 -6.23 -25.72 -29.63
N TYR A 7 -5.09 -25.32 -30.19
CA TYR A 7 -3.95 -24.88 -29.40
C TYR A 7 -4.20 -23.56 -28.67
N GLY A 8 -4.91 -22.61 -29.29
CA GLY A 8 -5.31 -21.36 -28.65
C GLY A 8 -6.22 -21.58 -27.43
N VAL A 9 -7.18 -22.49 -27.53
CA VAL A 9 -8.09 -22.84 -26.42
C VAL A 9 -7.34 -23.51 -25.27
N VAL A 10 -6.40 -24.42 -25.57
CA VAL A 10 -5.59 -25.08 -24.53
C VAL A 10 -4.71 -24.05 -23.81
N LEU A 11 -4.09 -23.12 -24.55
CA LEU A 11 -3.30 -22.05 -23.95
C LEU A 11 -4.16 -21.13 -23.07
N ALA A 12 -5.35 -20.75 -23.54
CA ALA A 12 -6.29 -19.92 -22.79
C ALA A 12 -6.74 -20.60 -21.48
N LEU A 13 -6.96 -21.91 -21.51
CA LEU A 13 -7.28 -22.69 -20.31
C LEU A 13 -6.14 -22.64 -19.29
N ILE A 14 -4.91 -22.88 -19.72
CA ILE A 14 -3.74 -22.85 -18.83
C ILE A 14 -3.54 -21.44 -18.23
N CYS A 15 -3.67 -20.39 -19.06
CA CYS A 15 -3.61 -19.01 -18.58
C CYS A 15 -4.69 -18.70 -17.55
N THR A 16 -5.92 -19.16 -17.78
CA THR A 16 -7.04 -18.96 -16.84
C THR A 16 -6.76 -19.62 -15.50
N VAL A 17 -6.24 -20.85 -15.51
CA VAL A 17 -5.86 -21.55 -14.28
C VAL A 17 -4.73 -20.83 -13.55
N ALA A 18 -3.68 -20.40 -14.27
CA ALA A 18 -2.57 -19.65 -13.67
C ALA A 18 -3.01 -18.32 -13.05
N ALA A 19 -3.88 -17.57 -13.75
CA ALA A 19 -4.44 -16.32 -13.24
C ALA A 19 -5.29 -16.55 -11.98
N GLY A 20 -6.09 -17.62 -11.96
CA GLY A 20 -6.89 -18.00 -10.78
C GLY A 20 -6.02 -18.32 -9.56
N VAL A 21 -4.94 -19.10 -9.75
CA VAL A 21 -4.00 -19.41 -8.67
C VAL A 21 -3.30 -18.15 -8.18
N LEU A 22 -2.86 -17.27 -9.08
CA LEU A 22 -2.22 -16.01 -8.71
C LEU A 22 -3.16 -15.10 -7.92
N ALA A 23 -4.42 -15.00 -8.33
CA ALA A 23 -5.43 -14.21 -7.61
C ALA A 23 -5.69 -14.76 -6.21
N TYR A 24 -5.80 -16.09 -6.06
CA TYR A 24 -5.97 -16.73 -4.75
C TYR A 24 -4.79 -16.49 -3.81
N VAL A 25 -3.56 -16.63 -4.33
CA VAL A 25 -2.34 -16.33 -3.56
C VAL A 25 -2.27 -14.85 -3.21
N ASN A 26 -2.67 -13.95 -4.13
CA ASN A 26 -2.70 -12.52 -3.86
C ASN A 26 -3.63 -12.20 -2.69
N ASP A 27 -4.86 -12.71 -2.70
CA ASP A 27 -5.85 -12.50 -1.64
C ASP A 27 -5.33 -12.95 -0.26
N ILE A 28 -4.68 -14.12 -0.20
CA ILE A 28 -4.04 -14.61 1.03
C ILE A 28 -2.85 -13.75 1.46
N THR A 29 -2.07 -13.25 0.50
CA THR A 29 -0.85 -12.50 0.80
C THR A 29 -1.15 -11.04 1.14
N GLU A 30 -2.28 -10.51 0.68
CA GLU A 30 -2.68 -9.11 0.83
C GLU A 30 -2.82 -8.70 2.30
N GLU A 31 -3.44 -9.53 3.14
CA GLU A 31 -3.53 -9.28 4.58
C GLU A 31 -2.13 -9.17 5.23
N LYS A 32 -1.21 -10.04 4.82
CA LYS A 32 0.14 -10.07 5.37
C LYS A 32 0.99 -8.89 4.89
N ILE A 33 0.79 -8.44 3.65
CA ILE A 33 1.45 -7.25 3.11
C ILE A 33 0.92 -5.98 3.77
N ALA A 34 -0.40 -5.88 4.02
CA ALA A 34 -0.98 -4.73 4.70
C ALA A 34 -0.44 -4.59 6.13
N ALA A 35 -0.38 -5.69 6.88
CA ALA A 35 0.19 -5.70 8.23
C ALA A 35 1.69 -5.34 8.25
N GLN A 36 2.47 -5.84 7.28
CA GLN A 36 3.88 -5.51 7.16
C GLN A 36 4.11 -4.04 6.76
N LYS A 37 3.31 -3.52 5.82
CA LYS A 37 3.37 -2.11 5.39
C LYS A 37 3.06 -1.16 6.55
N ALA A 38 2.03 -1.43 7.34
CA ALA A 38 1.72 -0.60 8.50
C ALA A 38 2.89 -0.58 9.51
N LEU A 39 3.52 -1.73 9.74
CA LEU A 39 4.66 -1.86 10.65
C LEU A 39 5.94 -1.19 10.11
N GLU A 40 6.16 -1.23 8.79
CA GLU A 40 7.25 -0.52 8.13
C GLU A 40 7.03 1.00 8.13
N GLU A 41 5.79 1.45 7.89
CA GLU A 41 5.42 2.86 7.99
C GLU A 41 5.64 3.38 9.41
N GLU A 42 5.18 2.66 10.43
CA GLU A 42 5.37 3.03 11.83
C GLU A 42 6.86 3.09 12.23
N ARG A 43 7.67 2.13 11.76
CA ARG A 43 9.13 2.15 11.95
C ARG A 43 9.82 3.28 11.20
N ALA A 44 9.39 3.58 9.98
CA ALA A 44 9.94 4.68 9.20
C ALA A 44 9.63 6.04 9.86
N LEU A 45 8.41 6.21 10.38
CA LEU A 45 7.99 7.39 11.13
C LEU A 45 8.77 7.54 12.44
N ALA A 46 8.94 6.46 13.21
CA ALA A 46 9.76 6.45 14.42
C ALA A 46 11.23 6.78 14.14
N GLY A 47 11.77 6.34 12.99
CA GLY A 47 13.12 6.68 12.54
C GLY A 47 13.26 8.15 12.13
N ALA A 48 12.24 8.73 11.50
CA ALA A 48 12.23 10.13 11.08
C ALA A 48 12.03 11.11 12.25
N LEU A 49 11.23 10.72 13.26
CA LEU A 49 10.92 11.55 14.42
C LEU A 49 11.15 10.78 15.74
N PRO A 50 12.42 10.60 16.16
CA PRO A 50 12.80 9.74 17.30
C PRO A 50 12.33 10.20 18.69
N GLY A 51 11.54 11.29 18.78
CA GLY A 51 10.90 11.76 20.01
C GLY A 51 9.40 11.50 20.07
N ALA A 52 8.77 11.03 18.99
CA ALA A 52 7.35 10.69 18.96
C ALA A 52 7.14 9.23 19.33
N THR A 53 6.17 8.99 20.20
CA THR A 53 5.73 7.68 20.68
C THR A 53 4.40 7.24 20.05
N ASP A 54 3.63 8.20 19.52
CA ASP A 54 2.37 7.97 18.82
C ASP A 54 2.33 8.84 17.56
N PHE A 55 1.76 8.34 16.47
CA PHE A 55 1.66 9.03 15.18
C PHE A 55 0.22 9.03 14.69
N LYS A 56 -0.35 10.22 14.48
CA LYS A 56 -1.71 10.37 13.97
C LYS A 56 -1.70 10.82 12.52
N ASP A 57 -2.30 10.01 11.65
CA ASP A 57 -2.50 10.36 10.25
C ASP A 57 -3.49 11.53 10.12
N LYS A 58 -3.01 12.60 9.50
CA LYS A 58 -3.72 13.86 9.24
C LYS A 58 -3.70 14.21 7.76
N THR A 59 -3.43 13.24 6.90
CA THR A 59 -3.39 13.38 5.43
C THR A 59 -4.73 13.88 4.88
N ALA A 60 -5.85 13.43 5.45
CA ALA A 60 -7.19 13.88 5.06
C ALA A 60 -7.39 15.39 5.24
N ASP A 61 -6.80 15.98 6.28
CA ASP A 61 -6.94 17.41 6.61
C ASP A 61 -6.23 18.31 5.59
N ILE A 62 -5.23 17.78 4.87
CA ILE A 62 -4.48 18.49 3.83
C ILE A 62 -4.77 18.00 2.40
N SER A 63 -5.77 17.14 2.21
CA SER A 63 -6.15 16.55 0.90
C SER A 63 -6.30 17.59 -0.23
N ASN A 64 -6.85 18.76 0.10
CA ASN A 64 -7.00 19.89 -0.84
C ASN A 64 -5.66 20.47 -1.32
N LEU A 65 -4.59 20.38 -0.51
CA LEU A 65 -3.25 20.81 -0.88
C LEU A 65 -2.51 19.73 -1.68
N LEU A 66 -2.69 18.45 -1.30
CA LEU A 66 -2.09 17.31 -2.00
C LEU A 66 -2.57 17.16 -3.45
N SER A 67 -3.75 17.68 -3.76
CA SER A 67 -4.29 17.71 -5.13
C SER A 67 -3.55 18.67 -6.06
N ARG A 68 -2.66 19.53 -5.53
CA ARG A 68 -1.87 20.47 -6.34
C ARG A 68 -0.63 19.78 -6.91
N PRO A 69 -0.24 20.09 -8.16
CA PRO A 69 0.93 19.49 -8.80
C PRO A 69 2.25 19.74 -8.05
N GLU A 70 2.31 20.80 -7.23
CA GLU A 70 3.46 21.17 -6.40
C GLU A 70 3.71 20.17 -5.25
N PHE A 71 2.67 19.48 -4.78
CA PHE A 71 2.73 18.53 -3.66
C PHE A 71 2.63 17.06 -4.10
N ASN A 72 2.87 16.79 -5.38
CA ASN A 72 2.75 15.45 -5.96
C ASN A 72 3.76 14.43 -5.39
N LEU A 73 4.80 14.90 -4.69
CA LEU A 73 5.76 14.05 -3.97
C LEU A 73 5.36 13.75 -2.52
N VAL A 74 4.39 14.48 -1.95
CA VAL A 74 3.96 14.29 -0.56
C VAL A 74 2.97 13.14 -0.51
N LYS A 75 3.36 12.04 0.13
CA LYS A 75 2.52 10.83 0.24
C LYS A 75 1.58 10.84 1.44
N GLY A 76 1.86 11.65 2.47
CA GLY A 76 1.05 11.71 3.68
C GLY A 76 1.53 12.80 4.64
N TYR A 77 0.72 13.09 5.65
CA TYR A 77 1.01 14.06 6.71
C TYR A 77 0.65 13.46 8.07
N TYR A 78 1.63 13.34 8.96
CA TYR A 78 1.50 12.60 10.22
C TYR A 78 1.96 13.49 11.38
N LEU A 79 1.13 13.63 12.41
CA LEU A 79 1.50 14.33 13.62
C LEU A 79 2.09 13.36 14.64
N GLY A 80 3.33 13.60 15.07
CA GLY A 80 3.99 12.84 16.11
C GLY A 80 3.72 13.41 17.50
N TYR A 81 3.34 12.54 18.44
CA TYR A 81 3.05 12.86 19.84
C TYR A 81 3.96 12.08 20.78
N SER A 82 4.35 12.69 21.90
CA SER A 82 4.94 11.99 23.05
C SER A 82 3.99 12.11 24.24
N GLY A 83 3.28 11.02 24.52
CA GLY A 83 2.11 11.07 25.42
C GLY A 83 1.02 11.99 24.86
N ASP A 84 0.66 13.04 25.59
CA ASP A 84 -0.36 14.02 25.19
C ASP A 84 0.23 15.30 24.55
N ARG A 85 1.56 15.34 24.32
CA ARG A 85 2.26 16.51 23.77
C ARG A 85 2.63 16.29 22.32
N LEU A 86 2.27 17.24 21.45
CA LEU A 86 2.72 17.27 20.06
C LEU A 86 4.23 17.57 20.00
N VAL A 87 5.00 16.71 19.34
CA VAL A 87 6.46 16.85 19.22
C VAL A 87 6.93 17.13 17.79
N GLY A 88 6.09 16.89 16.77
CA GLY A 88 6.42 17.21 15.38
C GLY A 88 5.34 16.79 14.37
N ALA A 89 5.60 17.10 13.10
CA ALA A 89 4.75 16.82 11.95
C ALA A 89 5.60 16.51 10.71
#